data_AF-A0A7S4UNJ9-F1
#
_entry.id   AF-A0A7S4UNJ9-F1
#
_cell.length_a   1.000
_cell.length_b   1.000
_cell.length_c   1.000
_cell.angle_alpha   90.00
_cell.angle_beta   90.00
_cell.angle_gamma   90.00
#
_symmetry.space_group_name_H-M   'P 1'
#
loop_
_entity.id
_entity.type
_entity.pdbx_description
1 polymer ?
#
loop_
_entity_poly.entity_id
_entity_poly.type
_entity_poly.pdbx_seq_one_letter_code
_entity_poly.pdbx_strand_id
1 'polypeptide(L)'
;AGLGFAIIVCAFYFLDANIRASLMIFGIIVPPLLEEDWPIKKSLAAFWRGQNKVVQPILYKFIYVPGKRITGNPTLAMILTFIFSGLYHAYPVFATLGFREGILMICFFCAHLPLMGLEKCLYGIGVNSTIVGTIWMWSCLLITFPIILSSLHLL
;
A
#
# COMPACT_ATOMS: atom_id res chain seq x y z
N ALA A 1 7.30 20.42 -6.33
CA ALA A 1 6.78 19.06 -6.03
C ALA A 1 7.83 17.95 -6.19
N GLY A 2 8.73 17.98 -7.19
CA GLY A 2 9.66 16.88 -7.46
C GLY A 2 10.78 16.62 -6.43
N LEU A 3 11.31 17.65 -5.78
CA LEU A 3 12.44 17.48 -4.84
C LEU A 3 12.03 16.79 -3.53
N GLY A 4 10.93 17.23 -2.91
CA GLY A 4 10.41 16.59 -1.69
C GLY A 4 9.98 15.13 -1.93
N PHE A 5 9.46 14.85 -3.12
CA PHE A 5 9.13 13.50 -3.55
C PHE A 5 10.36 12.59 -3.65
N ALA A 6 11.43 13.06 -4.29
CA ALA A 6 12.68 12.32 -4.38
C ALA A 6 13.27 12.01 -3.01
N ILE A 7 13.20 12.96 -2.06
CA ILE A 7 13.72 12.77 -0.69
C ILE A 7 12.97 11.65 0.03
N ILE A 8 11.64 11.61 -0.04
CA ILE A 8 10.83 10.57 0.62
C ILE A 8 11.15 9.20 0.01
N VAL A 9 11.20 9.11 -1.32
CA VAL A 9 11.52 7.85 -2.02
C VAL A 9 12.92 7.36 -1.65
N CYS A 10 13.91 8.25 -1.65
CA CYS A 10 15.28 7.92 -1.22
C CYS A 10 15.33 7.44 0.24
N ALA A 11 14.54 8.03 1.15
CA ALA A 11 14.49 7.61 2.54
C ALA A 11 13.95 6.17 2.69
N PHE A 12 12.92 5.79 1.94
CA PHE A 12 12.39 4.42 1.94
C PHE A 12 13.39 3.41 1.38
N TYR A 13 14.05 3.72 0.26
CA TYR A 13 15.09 2.87 -0.31
C TYR A 13 16.31 2.74 0.62
N PHE A 14 16.70 3.84 1.27
CA PHE A 14 17.77 3.82 2.26
C PHE A 14 17.41 2.92 3.45
N LEU A 15 16.19 3.01 3.97
CA LEU A 15 15.73 2.17 5.06
C LEU A 15 15.68 0.68 4.69
N ASP A 16 15.12 0.34 3.52
CA ASP A 16 15.11 -1.04 2.99
C ASP A 16 16.53 -1.61 2.87
N ALA A 17 17.44 -0.84 2.26
CA ALA A 17 18.84 -1.22 2.08
C ALA A 17 19.56 -1.44 3.42
N ASN A 18 19.35 -0.57 4.41
CA ASN A 18 19.97 -0.71 5.73
C ASN A 18 19.46 -1.91 6.51
N ILE A 19 18.15 -2.18 6.47
CA ILE A 19 17.56 -3.37 7.12
C ILE A 19 18.14 -4.65 6.50
N ARG A 20 18.20 -4.70 5.16
CA ARG A 20 18.76 -5.85 4.44
C ARG A 20 20.25 -6.06 4.74
N ALA A 21 21.05 -4.98 4.71
CA ALA A 21 22.46 -5.04 5.04
C ALA A 21 22.70 -5.54 6.48
N SER A 22 21.91 -5.04 7.43
CA SER A 22 21.99 -5.46 8.84
C SER A 22 21.65 -6.94 9.03
N LEU A 23 20.61 -7.44 8.35
CA LEU A 23 20.21 -8.85 8.43
C LEU A 23 21.21 -9.79 7.73
N MET A 24 21.88 -9.30 6.68
CA MET A 24 22.92 -10.04 5.98
C MET A 24 24.16 -10.28 6.86
N ILE A 25 24.47 -9.39 7.80
CA ILE A 25 25.53 -9.60 8.83
C ILE A 25 25.24 -10.86 9.66
N PHE A 26 23.96 -11.17 9.89
CA PHE A 26 23.52 -12.37 10.61
C PHE A 26 23.29 -13.59 9.69
N GLY A 27 23.71 -13.53 8.42
CA GLY A 27 23.52 -14.61 7.45
C GLY A 27 22.09 -14.73 6.92
N ILE A 28 21.21 -13.77 7.22
CA ILE A 28 19.82 -13.77 6.77
C ILE A 28 19.74 -13.01 5.43
N ILE A 29 19.45 -13.73 4.36
CA ILE A 29 19.26 -13.14 3.02
C ILE A 29 17.81 -12.70 2.88
N VAL A 30 17.56 -11.39 2.95
CA VAL A 30 16.23 -10.81 2.75
C VAL A 30 16.12 -10.26 1.32
N PRO A 31 15.14 -10.73 0.53
CA PRO A 31 14.90 -10.17 -0.80
C PRO A 31 14.47 -8.70 -0.70
N PRO A 32 14.70 -7.88 -1.75
CA PRO A 32 14.24 -6.49 -1.76
C PRO A 32 12.73 -6.42 -1.49
N LEU A 33 12.32 -5.57 -0.55
CA LEU A 33 10.92 -5.46 -0.13
C LEU A 33 10.07 -4.72 -1.18
N LEU A 34 10.70 -3.83 -1.95
CA LEU A 34 10.11 -3.01 -3.01
C LEU A 34 10.47 -3.53 -4.40
N GLU A 35 9.63 -3.25 -5.40
CA GLU A 35 9.97 -3.49 -6.81
C GLU A 35 10.88 -2.39 -7.37
N GLU A 36 11.67 -2.71 -8.40
CA GLU A 36 12.61 -1.78 -9.04
C GLU A 36 11.91 -0.57 -9.70
N ASP A 37 10.67 -0.72 -10.14
CA ASP A 37 9.87 0.35 -10.77
C ASP A 37 9.02 1.14 -9.74
N TRP A 38 9.24 0.92 -8.45
CA TRP A 38 8.75 1.83 -7.43
C TRP A 38 9.51 3.16 -7.50
N PRO A 39 8.85 4.33 -7.58
CA PRO A 39 7.43 4.64 -7.34
C PRO A 39 6.54 4.82 -8.59
N ILE A 40 7.06 4.56 -9.79
CA ILE A 40 6.40 4.95 -11.05
C ILE A 40 5.40 3.85 -11.45
N LYS A 41 4.15 3.98 -11.01
CA LYS A 41 3.09 3.02 -11.32
C LYS A 41 1.98 3.69 -12.14
N LYS A 42 1.47 2.96 -13.14
CA LYS A 42 0.42 3.44 -14.07
C LYS A 42 -0.98 3.49 -13.47
N SER A 43 -1.17 2.97 -12.26
CA SER A 43 -2.46 2.94 -11.58
C SER A 43 -2.31 2.74 -10.09
N LEU A 44 -3.33 3.13 -9.33
CA LEU A 44 -3.43 2.89 -7.90
C LEU A 44 -3.49 1.38 -7.59
N ALA A 45 -4.18 0.60 -8.43
CA ALA A 45 -4.17 -0.85 -8.31
C ALA A 45 -2.77 -1.46 -8.56
N ALA A 46 -2.01 -0.95 -9.54
CA ALA A 46 -0.63 -1.40 -9.77
C ALA A 46 0.30 -1.02 -8.62
N PHE A 47 0.11 0.15 -8.02
CA PHE A 47 0.81 0.56 -6.81
C PHE A 47 0.64 -0.44 -5.67
N TRP A 48 -0.61 -0.77 -5.31
CA TRP A 48 -0.86 -1.69 -4.20
C TRP A 48 -0.32 -3.09 -4.47
N ARG A 49 -0.39 -3.58 -5.71
CA ARG A 49 0.20 -4.87 -6.09
C ARG A 49 1.73 -4.89 -5.99
N GLY A 50 2.39 -3.77 -6.25
CA GLY A 50 3.86 -3.67 -6.18
C GLY A 50 4.41 -3.28 -4.81
N GLN A 51 3.56 -2.87 -3.87
CA GLN A 51 4.04 -2.17 -2.67
C GLN A 51 4.78 -3.05 -1.64
N ASN A 52 4.71 -4.38 -1.76
CA ASN A 52 5.44 -5.29 -0.89
C ASN A 52 5.54 -6.69 -1.50
N LYS A 53 6.73 -7.07 -1.98
CA LYS A 53 6.97 -8.37 -2.63
C LYS A 53 6.88 -9.57 -1.69
N VAL A 54 6.93 -9.34 -0.38
CA VAL A 54 6.88 -10.40 0.64
C VAL A 54 5.45 -10.63 1.11
N VAL A 55 4.72 -9.56 1.42
CA VAL A 55 3.36 -9.63 1.97
C VAL A 55 2.33 -9.99 0.90
N GLN A 56 2.50 -9.52 -0.34
CA GLN A 56 1.55 -9.79 -1.42
C GLN A 56 1.35 -11.29 -1.72
N PRO A 57 2.40 -12.12 -1.88
CA PRO A 57 2.23 -13.57 -2.04
C PRO A 57 1.53 -14.25 -0.85
N ILE A 58 1.79 -13.78 0.37
CA ILE A 58 1.16 -14.31 1.59
C ILE A 58 -0.34 -13.99 1.58
N LEU A 59 -0.71 -12.72 1.38
CA LEU A 59 -2.10 -12.30 1.28
C LEU A 59 -2.82 -13.03 0.13
N TYR A 60 -2.17 -13.18 -1.01
CA TYR A 60 -2.72 -13.91 -2.14
C TYR A 60 -3.03 -15.37 -1.78
N LYS A 61 -2.05 -16.07 -1.21
CA LYS A 61 -2.15 -17.50 -0.91
C LYS A 61 -3.14 -17.80 0.22
N PHE A 62 -3.12 -17.01 1.28
CA PHE A 62 -3.85 -17.32 2.52
C PHE A 62 -5.17 -16.58 2.67
N ILE A 63 -5.38 -15.45 1.98
CA ILE A 63 -6.60 -14.66 2.08
C ILE A 63 -7.36 -14.66 0.75
N TYR A 64 -6.71 -14.24 -0.34
CA TYR A 64 -7.39 -14.10 -1.62
C TYR A 64 -7.85 -15.44 -2.20
N VAL A 65 -6.97 -16.44 -2.29
CA VAL A 65 -7.31 -17.75 -2.89
C VAL A 65 -8.44 -18.44 -2.11
N PRO A 66 -8.39 -18.56 -0.78
CA PRO A 66 -9.50 -19.09 0.00
C PRO A 66 -10.77 -18.24 -0.11
N GLY A 67 -10.65 -16.92 0.01
CA GLY A 67 -11.79 -16.00 -0.12
C GLY A 67 -12.48 -16.11 -1.48
N LYS A 68 -11.72 -16.24 -2.57
CA LYS A 68 -12.24 -16.46 -3.93
C LYS A 68 -12.96 -17.80 -4.05
N ARG A 69 -12.42 -18.88 -3.44
CA ARG A 69 -13.07 -20.19 -3.42
C ARG A 69 -14.39 -20.16 -2.66
N ILE A 70 -14.44 -19.47 -1.52
CA ILE A 70 -15.63 -19.37 -0.66
C ILE A 70 -16.72 -18.50 -1.30
N THR A 71 -16.34 -17.35 -1.85
CA THR A 71 -17.30 -16.36 -2.36
C THR A 71 -17.70 -16.58 -3.82
N GLY A 72 -16.88 -17.30 -4.61
CA GLY A 72 -17.03 -17.39 -6.06
C GLY A 72 -16.79 -16.07 -6.82
N ASN A 73 -16.50 -14.97 -6.12
CA ASN A 73 -16.41 -13.63 -6.69
C ASN A 73 -14.99 -13.05 -6.52
N PRO A 74 -14.23 -12.85 -7.61
CA PRO A 74 -12.85 -12.36 -7.53
C PRO A 74 -12.75 -10.91 -7.01
N THR A 75 -13.75 -10.06 -7.27
CA THR A 75 -13.80 -8.68 -6.78
C THR A 75 -14.01 -8.65 -5.28
N LEU A 76 -14.96 -9.45 -4.78
CA LEU A 76 -15.22 -9.54 -3.35
C LEU A 76 -14.00 -10.12 -2.60
N ALA A 77 -13.37 -11.15 -3.14
CA ALA A 77 -12.13 -11.71 -2.57
C ALA A 77 -10.98 -10.68 -2.51
N MET A 78 -10.85 -9.82 -3.53
CA MET A 78 -9.87 -8.73 -3.54
C MET A 78 -10.19 -7.71 -2.43
N ILE A 79 -11.45 -7.28 -2.32
CA ILE A 79 -11.91 -6.35 -1.29
C ILE A 79 -11.60 -6.90 0.11
N LEU A 80 -11.95 -8.16 0.38
CA LEU A 80 -11.67 -8.81 1.66
C LEU A 80 -10.16 -8.90 1.95
N THR A 81 -9.36 -9.20 0.94
CA THR A 81 -7.89 -9.22 1.07
C THR A 81 -7.35 -7.84 1.43
N PHE A 82 -7.89 -6.80 0.81
CA PHE A 82 -7.50 -5.42 1.09
C PHE A 82 -7.92 -4.97 2.51
N ILE A 83 -9.13 -5.32 2.95
CA ILE A 83 -9.61 -5.06 4.31
C ILE A 83 -8.72 -5.79 5.33
N PHE A 84 -8.40 -7.06 5.09
CA PHE A 84 -7.51 -7.83 5.97
C PHE A 84 -6.13 -7.19 6.05
N SER A 85 -5.58 -6.74 4.91
CA SER A 85 -4.34 -5.97 4.89
C SER A 85 -4.46 -4.70 5.74
N GLY A 86 -5.55 -3.93 5.62
CA GLY A 86 -5.79 -2.75 6.43
C GLY A 86 -5.85 -3.05 7.93
N LEU A 87 -6.52 -4.14 8.33
CA LEU A 87 -6.56 -4.59 9.73
C LEU A 87 -5.18 -4.99 10.25
N TYR A 88 -4.38 -5.68 9.43
CA TYR A 88 -3.01 -6.03 9.78
C TYR A 88 -2.13 -4.79 10.02
N HIS A 89 -2.32 -3.72 9.25
CA HIS A 89 -1.63 -2.45 9.48
C HIS A 89 -2.19 -1.68 10.68
N ALA A 90 -3.48 -1.78 10.95
CA ALA A 90 -4.12 -1.14 12.09
C ALA A 90 -3.70 -1.77 13.42
N TYR A 91 -3.45 -3.08 13.48
CA TYR A 91 -3.04 -3.78 14.70
C TYR A 91 -1.83 -3.16 15.42
N PRO A 92 -0.66 -2.96 14.79
CA PRO A 92 0.48 -2.32 15.46
C PRO A 92 0.19 -0.86 15.81
N VAL A 93 -0.65 -0.16 15.04
CA VAL A 93 -1.06 1.22 15.33
C VAL A 93 -1.96 1.27 16.57
N PHE A 94 -2.92 0.34 16.69
CA PHE A 94 -3.74 0.17 17.89
C PHE A 94 -2.88 -0.07 19.13
N ALA A 95 -1.87 -0.92 19.01
CA ALA A 95 -0.99 -1.27 20.11
C ALA A 95 -0.02 -0.15 20.52
N THR A 96 0.41 0.70 19.58
CA THR A 96 1.45 1.72 19.84
C THR A 96 0.93 3.14 19.98
N LEU A 97 -0.08 3.53 19.20
CA LEU A 97 -0.60 4.90 19.14
C LEU A 97 -2.03 5.04 19.69
N GLY A 98 -2.80 3.95 19.73
CA GLY A 98 -4.11 3.90 20.38
C GLY A 98 -5.29 3.64 19.43
N PHE A 99 -6.49 3.64 20.02
CA PHE A 99 -7.72 3.24 19.31
C PHE A 99 -8.07 4.16 18.14
N ARG A 100 -8.02 5.48 18.35
CA ARG A 100 -8.39 6.45 17.32
C ARG A 100 -7.50 6.29 16.08
N GLU A 101 -6.21 6.11 16.28
CA GLU A 101 -5.18 6.02 15.25
C GLU A 101 -5.30 4.73 14.45
N GLY A 102 -5.59 3.61 15.12
CA GLY A 102 -5.87 2.35 14.45
C GLY A 102 -7.12 2.43 13.57
N ILE A 103 -8.18 3.12 14.02
CA ILE A 103 -9.37 3.37 13.20
C ILE A 103 -9.04 4.25 11.99
N LEU A 104 -8.26 5.31 12.17
CA LEU A 104 -7.82 6.17 11.06
C LEU A 104 -7.02 5.36 10.02
N MET A 105 -6.17 4.43 10.46
CA MET A 105 -5.45 3.52 9.57
C MET A 105 -6.41 2.63 8.78
N ILE A 106 -7.45 2.07 9.40
CA ILE A 106 -8.48 1.28 8.69
C ILE A 106 -9.19 2.16 7.65
N CYS A 107 -9.62 3.37 8.05
CA CYS A 107 -10.27 4.32 7.16
C CYS A 107 -9.39 4.69 5.96
N PHE A 108 -8.08 4.88 6.18
CA PHE A 108 -7.12 5.11 5.12
C PHE A 108 -7.14 3.99 4.08
N PHE A 109 -7.05 2.72 4.49
CA PHE A 109 -7.15 1.60 3.54
C PHE A 109 -8.54 1.54 2.88
N CYS A 110 -9.62 1.61 3.66
CA CYS A 110 -10.98 1.54 3.12
C CYS A 110 -11.26 2.64 2.08
N ALA A 111 -10.69 3.84 2.22
CA ALA A 111 -10.84 4.93 1.26
C ALA A 111 -10.18 4.62 -0.11
N HIS A 112 -9.17 3.75 -0.17
CA HIS A 112 -8.52 3.39 -1.42
C HIS A 112 -9.35 2.44 -2.30
N LEU A 113 -10.25 1.65 -1.70
CA LEU A 113 -11.16 0.78 -2.45
C LEU A 113 -12.07 1.54 -3.44
N PRO A 114 -12.84 2.56 -3.02
CA PRO A 114 -13.64 3.36 -3.94
C PRO A 114 -12.77 4.18 -4.89
N LEU A 115 -11.58 4.63 -4.48
CA LEU A 115 -10.65 5.34 -5.38
C LEU A 115 -10.14 4.44 -6.51
N MET A 116 -9.86 3.16 -6.24
CA MET A 116 -9.55 2.18 -7.28
C MET A 116 -10.76 1.89 -8.17
N GLY A 117 -11.97 1.87 -7.61
CA GLY A 117 -13.21 1.79 -8.39
C GLY A 117 -13.39 3.00 -9.32
N LEU A 118 -13.15 4.21 -8.80
CA LEU A 118 -13.24 5.46 -9.53
C LEU A 118 -12.20 5.54 -10.65
N GLU A 119 -10.96 5.11 -10.40
CA GLU A 119 -9.91 4.97 -11.42
C GLU A 119 -10.41 4.11 -12.60
N LYS A 120 -11.02 2.97 -12.29
CA LYS A 120 -11.60 2.08 -13.31
C LYS A 120 -12.74 2.73 -14.09
N CYS A 121 -13.56 3.56 -13.43
CA CYS A 121 -14.66 4.27 -14.09
C CYS A 121 -14.17 5.42 -14.97
N LEU A 122 -13.17 6.19 -14.53
CA LEU A 122 -12.66 7.36 -15.24
C LEU A 122 -11.76 6.99 -16.42
N TYR A 123 -10.93 5.96 -16.25
CA TYR A 123 -9.87 5.62 -17.22
C TYR A 123 -10.02 4.23 -17.83
N GLY A 124 -11.03 3.45 -17.43
CA GLY A 124 -11.20 2.06 -17.85
C GLY A 124 -10.25 1.10 -17.14
N ILE A 125 -10.01 -0.08 -17.72
CA ILE A 125 -9.20 -1.16 -17.10
C ILE A 125 -7.69 -0.82 -17.01
N GLY A 126 -7.27 0.35 -17.50
CA GLY A 126 -5.92 0.87 -17.27
C GLY A 126 -5.74 2.28 -17.84
N VAL A 127 -4.96 3.10 -17.14
CA VAL A 127 -4.57 4.42 -17.66
C VAL A 127 -3.56 4.22 -18.78
N ASN A 128 -3.91 4.63 -20.00
CA ASN A 128 -3.05 4.49 -21.18
C ASN A 128 -1.75 5.33 -21.07
N SER A 129 -1.76 6.38 -20.25
CA SER A 129 -0.60 7.25 -19.98
C SER A 129 0.00 6.99 -18.60
N THR A 130 1.28 6.64 -18.56
CA THR A 130 2.05 6.47 -17.30
C THR A 130 2.03 7.73 -16.45
N ILE A 131 2.07 8.91 -17.08
CA ILE A 131 2.13 10.20 -16.39
C ILE A 131 0.79 10.45 -15.68
N VAL A 132 -0.33 10.30 -16.39
CA VAL A 132 -1.67 10.52 -15.81
C VAL A 132 -1.94 9.54 -14.67
N GLY A 133 -1.60 8.27 -14.85
CA GLY A 133 -1.78 7.25 -13.81
C GLY A 133 -0.91 7.50 -12.58
N THR A 134 0.34 7.95 -12.79
CA THR A 134 1.25 8.32 -11.71
C THR A 134 0.71 9.53 -10.94
N ILE A 135 0.24 10.57 -11.63
CA ILE A 135 -0.36 11.75 -11.01
C ILE A 135 -1.60 11.35 -10.20
N TRP A 136 -2.53 10.59 -10.79
CA TRP A 136 -3.73 10.11 -10.12
C TRP A 136 -3.42 9.33 -8.85
N MET A 137 -2.50 8.37 -8.94
CA MET A 137 -2.05 7.56 -7.80
C MET A 137 -1.46 8.45 -6.71
N TRP A 138 -0.56 9.38 -7.04
CA TRP A 138 0.02 10.30 -6.06
C TRP A 138 -1.02 11.23 -5.45
N SER A 139 -1.97 11.74 -6.23
CA SER A 139 -3.09 12.52 -5.71
C SER A 139 -3.92 11.70 -4.71
N CYS A 140 -4.23 10.44 -5.00
CA CYS A 140 -4.95 9.56 -4.07
C CYS A 140 -4.17 9.36 -2.76
N LEU A 141 -2.87 9.10 -2.86
CA LEU A 141 -2.01 8.93 -1.68
C LEU A 141 -1.92 10.21 -0.87
N LEU A 142 -1.73 11.36 -1.51
CA LEU A 142 -1.62 12.66 -0.84
C LEU A 142 -2.94 13.10 -0.20
N ILE A 143 -4.09 12.84 -0.83
CA ILE A 143 -5.41 13.19 -0.27
C ILE A 143 -5.74 12.31 0.95
N THR A 144 -5.30 11.06 0.94
CA THR A 144 -5.52 10.14 2.06
C THR A 144 -4.46 10.27 3.16
N PHE A 145 -3.30 10.87 2.86
CA PHE A 145 -2.22 11.09 3.82
C PHE A 145 -2.61 11.93 5.05
N PRO A 146 -3.41 13.02 4.94
CA PRO A 146 -3.95 13.76 6.09
C PRO A 146 -4.75 12.90 7.09
N ILE A 147 -5.38 11.81 6.65
CA ILE A 147 -6.06 10.87 7.56
C ILE A 147 -5.05 10.29 8.56
N ILE A 148 -3.84 10.01 8.09
CA ILE A 148 -2.71 9.55 8.92
C ILE A 148 -2.03 10.72 9.63
N LEU A 149 -1.84 11.89 9.00
CA LEU A 149 -1.18 13.02 9.67
C LEU A 149 -2.02 13.65 10.78
N SER A 150 -3.35 13.54 10.73
CA SER A 150 -4.24 14.03 11.80
C SER A 150 -4.06 13.31 13.14
N SER A 151 -3.26 12.24 13.19
CA SER A 151 -2.78 11.64 14.43
C SER A 151 -1.46 12.21 14.96
N LEU A 152 -0.73 13.00 14.16
CA LEU A 152 0.56 13.59 14.54
C LEU A 152 0.44 14.96 15.23
N HIS A 153 -0.78 15.53 15.35
CA HIS A 153 -1.03 16.74 16.16
C HIS A 153 -1.10 16.46 17.68
N LEU A 154 -0.41 15.41 18.13
CA LEU A 154 -0.21 15.07 19.54
C LEU A 154 1.25 15.28 19.99
N LEU A 155 2.01 16.13 19.28
CA LEU A 155 3.27 16.72 19.76
C LEU A 155 3.16 18.24 19.76
#